data_AF-A0A5B0H9T9-F1
#
_entry.id   AF-A0A5B0H9T9-F1
#
_cell.length_a   1.000
_cell.length_b   1.000
_cell.length_c   1.000
_cell.angle_alpha   90.00
_cell.angle_beta   90.00
_cell.angle_gamma   90.00
#
_symmetry.space_group_name_H-M   'P 1'
#
loop_
_entity.id
_entity.type
_entity.pdbx_description
1 polymer ?
#
loop_
_entity_poly.entity_id
_entity_poly.type
_entity_poly.pdbx_seq_one_letter_code
_entity_poly.pdbx_strand_id
1 'polypeptide(L)'
;MPRFAPNKMPPELKRRYFDLIRSGVRSSVAARLVGVSVSCGSLWFLDAGAVHIVERRISDRYFSQDDRIEIADGLKAGDPVKRIADRVGKSYQSVYREIARNRKPDGTYQPWYAHNQA
;
A
#
# COMPACT_ATOMS: atom_id res chain seq x y z
N MET A 1 19.19 1.16 -21.04
CA MET A 1 18.00 2.04 -21.13
C MET A 1 16.76 1.18 -21.27
N PRO A 2 15.71 1.34 -20.45
CA PRO A 2 14.46 0.61 -20.67
C PRO A 2 13.82 1.10 -21.96
N ARG A 3 13.69 0.21 -22.96
CA ARG A 3 13.10 0.52 -24.29
C ARG A 3 11.57 0.65 -24.27
N PHE A 4 10.93 0.25 -23.18
CA PHE A 4 9.48 0.22 -23.04
C PHE A 4 9.08 0.89 -21.74
N ALA A 5 8.32 1.99 -21.84
CA ALA A 5 7.68 2.62 -20.70
C ALA A 5 6.36 1.88 -20.44
N PRO A 6 6.15 1.23 -19.29
CA PRO A 6 4.92 0.50 -18.99
C PRO A 6 3.65 1.35 -19.14
N ASN A 7 3.76 2.67 -18.92
CA ASN A 7 2.69 3.65 -19.09
C ASN A 7 2.44 4.11 -20.54
N LYS A 8 3.27 3.69 -21.52
CA LYS A 8 3.08 4.03 -22.95
C LYS A 8 2.50 2.88 -23.79
N MET A 9 2.20 1.74 -23.17
CA MET A 9 1.62 0.61 -23.90
C MET A 9 0.13 0.86 -24.19
N PRO A 10 -0.41 0.32 -25.30
CA PRO A 10 -1.81 0.48 -25.61
C PRO A 10 -2.72 -0.04 -24.47
N PRO A 11 -3.78 0.69 -24.09
CA PRO A 11 -4.69 0.27 -23.03
C PRO A 11 -5.31 -1.12 -23.25
N GLU A 12 -5.47 -1.53 -24.51
CA GLU A 12 -5.97 -2.85 -24.89
C GLU A 12 -5.06 -4.00 -24.44
N LEU A 13 -3.73 -3.81 -24.48
CA LEU A 13 -2.78 -4.82 -23.98
C LEU A 13 -2.89 -4.96 -22.46
N LYS A 14 -3.01 -3.82 -21.76
CA LYS A 14 -3.22 -3.81 -20.30
C LYS A 14 -4.54 -4.49 -19.94
N ARG A 15 -5.62 -4.25 -20.69
CA ARG A 15 -6.90 -4.93 -20.51
C ARG A 15 -6.78 -6.45 -20.71
N ARG A 16 -6.21 -6.89 -21.83
CA ARG A 16 -5.99 -8.32 -22.13
C ARG A 16 -5.14 -9.01 -21.07
N TYR A 17 -4.14 -8.33 -20.53
CA TYR A 17 -3.31 -8.84 -19.43
C TYR A 17 -4.16 -9.16 -18.18
N PHE A 18 -5.04 -8.24 -17.78
CA PHE A 18 -5.94 -8.46 -16.64
C PHE A 18 -7.03 -9.50 -16.93
N ASP A 19 -7.54 -9.59 -18.16
CA ASP A 19 -8.49 -10.64 -18.57
C ASP A 19 -7.87 -12.04 -18.44
N LEU A 20 -6.61 -12.20 -18.85
CA LEU A 20 -5.86 -13.46 -18.69
C LEU A 20 -5.68 -13.81 -17.21
N ILE A 21 -5.29 -12.84 -16.37
CA ILE A 21 -5.18 -13.06 -14.92
C ILE A 21 -6.53 -13.46 -14.32
N ARG A 22 -7.61 -12.78 -14.71
CA ARG A 22 -8.96 -13.09 -14.25
C ARG A 22 -9.41 -14.51 -14.65
N SER A 23 -8.94 -15.01 -15.78
CA SER A 23 -9.17 -16.40 -16.22
C SER A 23 -8.32 -17.46 -15.50
N GLY A 24 -7.44 -17.06 -14.57
CA GLY A 24 -6.58 -17.95 -13.79
C GLY A 24 -5.16 -18.12 -14.33
N VAL A 25 -4.79 -17.37 -15.39
CA VAL A 25 -3.43 -17.42 -15.93
C VAL A 25 -2.46 -16.70 -14.98
N ARG A 26 -1.31 -17.31 -14.70
CA ARG A 26 -0.24 -16.70 -13.90
C ARG A 26 0.22 -15.39 -14.54
N SER A 27 0.40 -14.33 -13.72
CA SER A 27 0.80 -12.99 -14.19
C SER A 27 2.04 -13.00 -15.11
N SER A 28 3.07 -13.80 -14.80
CA SER A 28 4.27 -13.90 -15.64
C SER A 28 3.99 -14.52 -17.02
N VAL A 29 3.03 -15.44 -17.10
CA VAL A 29 2.58 -16.04 -18.37
C VAL A 29 1.70 -15.03 -19.11
N ALA A 30 0.79 -14.34 -18.43
CA ALA A 30 -0.04 -13.29 -19.02
C ALA A 30 0.82 -12.18 -19.66
N ALA A 31 1.89 -11.74 -18.98
CA ALA A 31 2.84 -10.75 -19.51
C ALA A 31 3.49 -11.22 -20.82
N ARG A 32 3.94 -12.49 -20.86
CA ARG A 32 4.52 -13.09 -22.08
C ARG A 32 3.48 -13.20 -23.20
N LEU A 33 2.24 -13.59 -22.89
CA LEU A 33 1.16 -13.74 -23.86
C LEU A 33 0.73 -12.42 -24.50
N VAL A 34 0.81 -11.30 -23.77
CA VAL A 34 0.53 -9.97 -24.32
C VAL A 34 1.76 -9.28 -24.93
N GLY A 35 2.92 -9.95 -24.92
CA GLY A 35 4.15 -9.47 -25.56
C GLY A 35 4.93 -8.43 -24.76
N VAL A 36 4.78 -8.37 -23.43
CA VAL A 36 5.54 -7.46 -22.56
C VAL A 36 6.53 -8.22 -21.66
N SER A 37 7.54 -7.52 -21.15
CA SER A 37 8.42 -8.09 -20.15
C SER A 37 7.66 -8.45 -18.88
N VAL A 38 8.12 -9.48 -18.16
CA VAL A 38 7.53 -9.86 -16.86
C VAL A 38 7.54 -8.67 -15.89
N SER A 39 8.62 -7.88 -15.87
CA SER A 39 8.72 -6.67 -15.05
C SER A 39 7.65 -5.61 -15.39
N CYS A 40 7.30 -5.45 -16.67
CA CYS A 40 6.24 -4.54 -17.10
C CYS A 40 4.87 -5.02 -16.60
N GLY A 41 4.57 -6.31 -16.77
CA GLY A 41 3.34 -6.91 -16.24
C GLY A 41 3.24 -6.82 -14.71
N SER A 42 4.34 -7.08 -14.00
CA SER A 42 4.41 -6.91 -12.55
C SER A 42 4.12 -5.46 -12.14
N LEU A 43 4.69 -4.47 -12.85
CA LEU A 43 4.41 -3.06 -12.57
C LEU A 43 2.94 -2.72 -12.79
N TRP A 44 2.33 -3.19 -13.89
CA TRP A 44 0.89 -2.98 -14.12
C TRP A 44 0.02 -3.55 -12.99
N PHE A 45 0.39 -4.72 -12.45
CA PHE A 45 -0.32 -5.34 -11.34
C PHE A 45 -0.17 -4.53 -10.05
N LEU A 46 1.04 -4.05 -9.75
CA LEU A 46 1.30 -3.17 -8.61
C LEU A 46 0.54 -1.84 -8.73
N ASP A 47 0.61 -1.18 -9.89
CA ASP A 47 -0.07 0.09 -10.16
C ASP A 47 -1.61 -0.04 -10.10
N ALA A 48 -2.14 -1.23 -10.37
CA ALA A 48 -3.57 -1.53 -10.25
C ALA A 48 -4.02 -1.79 -8.79
N GLY A 49 -3.13 -1.63 -7.82
CA GLY A 49 -3.40 -1.79 -6.39
C GLY A 49 -2.87 -3.09 -5.78
N ALA A 50 -2.18 -3.93 -6.57
CA ALA A 50 -1.64 -5.21 -6.12
C ALA A 50 -2.70 -6.11 -5.44
N VAL A 51 -2.22 -7.16 -4.77
CA VAL A 51 -3.00 -7.89 -3.76
C VAL A 51 -2.23 -7.74 -2.46
N HIS A 52 -2.79 -6.97 -1.54
CA HIS A 52 -2.24 -6.81 -0.20
C HIS A 52 -2.72 -7.98 0.66
N ILE A 53 -1.78 -8.78 1.16
CA ILE A 53 -2.08 -9.77 2.19
C ILE A 53 -2.27 -8.99 3.48
N VAL A 54 -3.51 -8.95 3.99
CA VAL A 54 -3.82 -8.28 5.26
C VAL A 54 -3.05 -9.00 6.36
N GLU A 55 -2.13 -8.29 7.00
CA GLU A 55 -1.39 -8.84 8.13
C GLU A 55 -2.33 -9.06 9.31
N ARG A 56 -2.27 -10.25 9.90
CA ARG A 56 -3.02 -10.55 11.11
C ARG A 56 -2.41 -9.77 12.28
N ARG A 57 -3.25 -9.05 13.04
CA ARG A 57 -2.82 -8.37 14.27
C ARG A 57 -2.09 -9.38 15.19
N ILE A 58 -0.84 -9.07 15.51
CA ILE A 58 0.01 -9.90 16.37
C ILE A 58 -0.52 -9.92 17.80
N SER A 59 -0.83 -8.75 18.36
CA SER A 59 -1.53 -8.59 19.65
C SER A 59 -2.02 -7.15 19.85
N ASP A 60 -2.90 -6.93 20.82
CA ASP A 60 -3.38 -5.61 21.22
C ASP A 60 -2.31 -4.72 21.83
N ARG A 61 -1.09 -5.21 22.07
CA ARG A 61 0.04 -4.38 22.49
C ARG A 61 0.53 -3.48 21.35
N TYR A 62 0.53 -3.99 20.12
CA TYR A 62 1.14 -3.33 18.96
C TYR A 62 0.10 -2.60 18.11
N PHE A 63 0.54 -1.64 17.30
CA PHE A 63 -0.28 -1.03 16.26
C PHE A 63 -0.37 -1.97 15.06
N SER A 64 -1.57 -2.25 14.58
CA SER A 64 -1.78 -2.91 13.29
C SER A 64 -1.54 -1.93 12.13
N GLN A 65 -1.67 -2.41 10.89
CA GLN A 65 -1.69 -1.54 9.72
C GLN A 65 -2.91 -0.64 9.70
N ASP A 66 -4.10 -1.18 10.01
CA ASP A 66 -5.35 -0.42 10.10
C ASP A 66 -5.28 0.67 11.17
N ASP A 67 -4.68 0.38 12.33
CA ASP A 67 -4.48 1.38 13.38
C ASP A 67 -3.65 2.57 12.86
N ARG A 68 -2.65 2.31 12.02
CA ARG A 68 -1.80 3.36 11.42
C ARG A 68 -2.51 4.10 10.31
N ILE A 69 -3.34 3.43 9.52
CA ILE A 69 -4.20 4.07 8.52
C ILE A 69 -5.14 5.07 9.21
N GLU A 70 -5.79 4.67 10.30
CA GLU A 70 -6.65 5.52 11.12
C GLU A 70 -5.88 6.74 11.70
N ILE A 71 -4.64 6.54 12.15
CA ILE A 71 -3.76 7.66 12.57
C ILE A 71 -3.50 8.62 11.40
N ALA A 72 -3.14 8.10 10.22
CA ALA A 72 -2.85 8.93 9.05
C ALA A 72 -4.07 9.74 8.61
N ASP A 73 -5.25 9.12 8.58
CA ASP A 73 -6.48 9.76 8.14
C ASP A 73 -6.95 10.82 9.15
N GLY A 74 -6.84 10.54 10.45
CA GLY A 74 -7.09 11.53 11.50
C GLY A 74 -6.14 12.73 11.40
N LEU A 75 -4.84 12.52 11.15
CA LEU A 75 -3.89 13.60 10.97
C LEU A 75 -4.21 14.46 9.73
N LYS A 76 -4.61 13.83 8.61
CA LYS A 76 -5.03 14.55 7.40
C LYS A 76 -6.32 15.35 7.61
N ALA A 77 -7.25 14.82 8.41
CA ALA A 77 -8.47 15.51 8.80
C ALA A 77 -8.24 16.66 9.79
N GLY A 78 -7.02 16.80 10.34
CA GLY A 78 -6.70 17.80 11.36
C GLY A 78 -7.26 17.44 12.74
N ASP A 79 -7.58 16.17 12.98
CA ASP A 79 -8.13 15.72 14.25
C ASP A 79 -7.10 15.84 15.38
N PRO A 80 -7.54 16.23 16.59
CA PRO A 80 -6.69 16.17 17.77
C PRO A 80 -6.21 14.73 18.03
N VAL A 81 -4.92 14.55 18.32
CA VAL A 81 -4.30 13.23 18.54
C VAL A 81 -5.01 12.41 19.64
N LYS A 82 -5.65 13.07 20.62
CA LYS A 82 -6.50 12.39 21.61
C LYS A 82 -7.69 11.67 20.98
N ARG A 83 -8.42 12.32 20.06
CA ARG A 83 -9.55 11.70 19.37
C ARG A 83 -9.10 10.54 18.49
N ILE A 84 -7.95 10.68 17.85
CA ILE A 84 -7.32 9.60 17.08
C ILE A 84 -7.03 8.41 17.99
N ALA A 85 -6.44 8.66 19.16
CA ALA A 85 -6.13 7.61 20.14
C ALA A 85 -7.38 6.88 20.65
N ASP A 86 -8.48 7.60 20.87
CA ASP A 86 -9.77 7.01 21.24
C ASP A 86 -10.31 6.09 20.13
N ARG A 87 -10.25 6.52 18.86
CA ARG A 87 -10.71 5.69 17.71
C ARG A 87 -9.86 4.44 17.50
N VAL A 88 -8.55 4.55 17.68
CA VAL A 88 -7.61 3.42 17.58
C VAL A 88 -7.69 2.50 18.81
N GLY A 89 -8.25 2.99 19.93
CA GLY A 89 -8.33 2.25 21.19
C GLY A 89 -6.98 2.12 21.90
N LYS A 90 -6.13 3.16 21.82
CA LYS A 90 -4.77 3.18 22.40
C LYS A 90 -4.58 4.42 23.26
N SER A 91 -3.57 4.40 24.11
CA SER A 91 -3.23 5.59 24.90
C SER A 91 -2.76 6.73 23.99
N TYR A 92 -3.10 7.97 24.37
CA TYR A 92 -2.60 9.18 23.72
C TYR A 92 -1.07 9.17 23.57
N GLN A 93 -0.35 8.77 24.63
CA GLN A 93 1.11 8.72 24.62
C GLN A 93 1.64 7.67 23.63
N SER A 94 0.95 6.54 23.45
CA SER A 94 1.31 5.52 22.46
C SER A 94 1.22 6.08 21.04
N VAL A 95 0.10 6.72 20.72
CA VAL A 95 -0.13 7.32 19.39
C VAL A 95 0.83 8.48 19.14
N TYR A 96 1.05 9.33 20.14
CA TYR A 96 2.02 10.42 20.04
C TYR A 96 3.44 9.91 19.74
N ARG A 97 3.89 8.87 20.46
CA ARG A 97 5.20 8.26 20.22
C ARG A 97 5.29 7.57 18.86
N GLU A 98 4.22 6.91 18.43
CA GLU A 98 4.11 6.32 17.09
C GLU A 98 4.32 7.37 16.00
N ILE A 99 3.57 8.47 16.07
CA ILE A 99 3.68 9.58 15.13
C ILE A 99 5.09 10.17 15.14
N ALA A 100 5.64 10.44 16.34
CA ALA A 100 6.96 11.06 16.45
C ALA A 100 8.09 10.20 15.88
N ARG A 101 8.05 8.87 16.10
CA ARG A 101 9.09 7.95 15.58
C ARG A 101 9.01 7.78 14.07
N ASN A 102 7.79 7.74 13.51
CA ASN A 102 7.56 7.41 12.11
C ASN A 102 7.27 8.63 11.22
N ARG A 103 7.55 9.84 11.74
CA ARG A 103 7.43 11.07 10.97
C ARG A 103 8.59 11.18 9.99
N LYS A 104 8.26 11.44 8.72
CA LYS A 104 9.28 11.70 7.69
C LYS A 104 9.89 13.10 7.84
N PRO A 105 11.06 13.38 7.22
CA PRO A 105 11.69 14.70 7.24
C PRO A 105 10.80 15.83 6.70
N ASP A 106 9.87 15.51 5.78
CA ASP A 106 8.86 16.43 5.25
C ASP A 106 7.68 16.67 6.23
N GLY A 107 7.72 16.06 7.41
CA GLY A 107 6.68 16.17 8.43
C GLY A 107 5.49 15.25 8.22
N THR A 108 5.44 14.45 7.14
CA THR A 108 4.33 13.56 6.84
C THR A 108 4.38 12.27 7.66
N TYR A 109 3.20 11.76 7.99
CA TYR A 109 3.04 10.41 8.56
C TYR A 109 2.46 9.50 7.46
N GLN A 110 3.22 8.46 7.11
CA GLN A 110 2.85 7.52 6.04
C GLN A 110 2.59 6.15 6.67
N PRO A 111 1.34 5.63 6.64
CA PRO A 111 0.95 4.48 7.45
C PRO A 111 1.69 3.19 7.04
N TRP A 112 1.85 2.97 5.73
CA TRP A 112 2.58 1.84 5.16
C TRP A 112 4.07 1.90 5.50
N TYR A 113 4.66 3.09 5.47
CA TYR A 113 6.06 3.27 5.88
C TYR A 113 6.23 2.98 7.37
N ALA A 114 5.38 3.56 8.22
CA ALA A 114 5.41 3.37 9.67
C ALA A 114 5.23 1.90 10.07
N HIS A 115 4.38 1.17 9.34
CA HIS A 115 4.18 -0.26 9.55
C HIS A 115 5.43 -1.08 9.23
N ASN A 116 6.13 -0.77 8.13
CA ASN A 116 7.34 -1.49 7.72
C ASN A 116 8.59 -1.17 8.56
N GLN A 117 8.53 -0.23 9.50
CA GLN A 117 9.63 0.10 10.44
C GLN A 117 9.47 -0.58 11.81
N ALA A 118 8.32 -1.21 12.08
CA ALA A 118 7.96 -1.78 13.39
C ALA A 118 8.45 -3.22 13.56
#